data_AF-A0A6A7RWF6-F1
#
_entry.id   AF-A0A6A7RWF6-F1
#
_cell.length_a   1.000
_cell.length_b   1.000
_cell.length_c   1.000
_cell.angle_alpha   90.00
_cell.angle_beta   90.00
_cell.angle_gamma   90.00
#
_symmetry.space_group_name_H-M   'P 1'
#
loop_
_entity.id
_entity.type
_entity.pdbx_description
1 polymer ?
#
loop_
_entity_poly.entity_id
_entity_poly.type
_entity_poly.pdbx_seq_one_letter_code
_entity_poly.pdbx_strand_id
1 'polypeptide(L)'
;MNISDDTVLQFFRDLVRDFSQPHFSEAEFLQQQYAVIEAYVEHFPANERDSRALAWIEANAGQYRQQWHLQAASGGRQMRSTLSH
;
A
#
# COMPACT_ATOMS: atom_id res chain seq x y z
N MET A 1 -6.85 -15.25 22.76
CA MET A 1 -7.54 -15.03 21.47
C MET A 1 -6.48 -15.12 20.39
N ASN A 2 -6.37 -16.23 19.66
CA ASN A 2 -5.36 -16.40 18.60
C ASN A 2 -5.98 -15.85 17.30
N ILE A 3 -5.66 -14.60 16.98
CA ILE A 3 -6.04 -14.02 15.70
C ILE A 3 -5.19 -14.76 14.66
N SER A 4 -5.83 -15.52 13.76
CA SER A 4 -5.11 -16.19 12.68
C SER A 4 -4.38 -15.17 11.82
N ASP A 5 -3.15 -15.51 11.42
CA ASP A 5 -2.29 -14.73 10.53
C ASP A 5 -3.08 -14.20 9.30
N ASP A 6 -3.94 -15.04 8.73
CA ASP A 6 -4.86 -14.71 7.64
C ASP A 6 -5.82 -13.54 7.93
N THR A 7 -6.37 -13.43 9.15
CA THR A 7 -7.27 -12.33 9.52
C THR A 7 -6.51 -11.00 9.57
N VAL A 8 -5.27 -11.05 10.06
CA VAL A 8 -4.39 -9.89 10.14
C VAL A 8 -3.97 -9.46 8.73
N LEU A 9 -3.58 -10.41 7.89
CA LEU A 9 -3.25 -10.18 6.48
C LEU A 9 -4.40 -9.54 5.71
N GLN A 10 -5.64 -10.02 5.91
CA GLN A 10 -6.82 -9.48 5.25
C GLN A 10 -7.12 -8.04 5.70
N PHE A 11 -6.94 -7.73 6.99
CA PHE A 11 -7.10 -6.37 7.51
C PHE A 11 -6.13 -5.39 6.86
N PHE A 12 -4.84 -5.76 6.78
CA PHE A 12 -3.83 -4.90 6.16
C PHE A 12 -4.02 -4.79 4.63
N ARG A 13 -4.54 -5.82 3.95
CA ARG A 13 -4.91 -5.73 2.53
C ARG A 13 -6.06 -4.77 2.28
N ASP A 14 -7.09 -4.80 3.13
CA ASP A 14 -8.21 -3.85 3.03
C ASP A 14 -7.75 -2.42 3.31
N LEU A 15 -6.85 -2.24 4.29
CA LEU A 15 -6.22 -0.95 4.60
C LEU A 15 -5.43 -0.39 3.38
N VAL A 16 -4.61 -1.24 2.75
CA VAL A 16 -3.89 -0.91 1.50
C VAL A 16 -4.84 -0.50 0.36
N ARG A 17 -5.97 -1.17 0.25
CA ARG A 17 -6.98 -0.88 -0.78
C ARG A 17 -7.68 0.46 -0.52
N ASP A 18 -7.94 0.80 0.74
CA ASP A 18 -8.56 2.08 1.13
C ASP A 18 -7.67 3.28 0.75
N PHE A 19 -6.34 3.11 0.78
CA PHE A 19 -5.37 4.14 0.36
C PHE A 19 -5.31 4.39 -1.16
N SER A 20 -6.11 3.69 -1.97
CA SER A 20 -6.21 3.95 -3.41
C SER A 20 -6.97 5.24 -3.76
N GLN A 21 -7.19 6.14 -2.80
CA GLN A 21 -7.86 7.41 -3.03
C GLN A 21 -7.00 8.33 -3.93
N PRO A 22 -7.61 8.97 -4.94
CA PRO A 22 -6.88 9.72 -5.96
C PRO A 22 -6.49 11.11 -5.45
N HIS A 23 -5.35 11.23 -4.74
CA HIS A 23 -4.66 12.52 -4.56
C HIS A 23 -3.24 12.48 -3.95
N PHE A 24 -2.59 11.32 -3.81
CA PHE A 24 -1.27 11.28 -3.16
C PHE A 24 -0.12 11.54 -4.13
N SER A 25 0.88 12.30 -3.69
CA SER A 25 2.19 12.38 -4.35
C SER A 25 2.91 11.02 -4.26
N GLU A 26 3.87 10.77 -5.16
CA GLU A 26 4.68 9.52 -5.15
C GLU A 26 5.29 9.22 -3.76
N ALA A 27 5.86 10.25 -3.12
CA ALA A 27 6.45 10.14 -1.80
C ALA A 27 5.43 9.76 -0.72
N GLU A 28 4.23 10.35 -0.77
CA GLU A 28 3.13 10.07 0.18
C GLU A 28 2.61 8.63 -0.01
N PHE A 29 2.53 8.15 -1.25
CA PHE A 29 2.16 6.78 -1.55
C PHE A 29 3.17 5.79 -0.97
N LEU A 30 4.47 6.02 -1.21
CA LEU A 30 5.54 5.16 -0.69
C LEU A 30 5.61 5.17 0.84
N GLN A 31 5.45 6.33 1.47
CA GLN A 31 5.43 6.46 2.92
C GLN A 31 4.27 5.68 3.54
N GLN A 32 3.09 5.69 2.92
CA GLN A 32 1.96 4.91 3.39
C GLN A 32 2.18 3.40 3.23
N GLN A 33 2.73 2.95 2.10
CA GLN A 33 3.06 1.52 1.95
C GLN A 33 4.08 1.06 3.00
N TYR A 34 5.07 1.90 3.30
CA TYR A 34 6.03 1.63 4.36
C TYR A 34 5.35 1.52 5.74
N ALA A 35 4.46 2.46 6.08
CA ALA A 35 3.72 2.45 7.35
C ALA A 35 2.84 1.19 7.52
N VAL A 36 2.23 0.70 6.43
CA VAL A 36 1.46 -0.56 6.46
C VAL A 36 2.38 -1.74 6.77
N ILE A 37 3.52 -1.82 6.10
CA ILE A 37 4.48 -2.92 6.30
C ILE A 37 5.00 -2.88 7.74
N GLU A 38 5.34 -1.69 8.25
CA GLU A 38 5.80 -1.50 9.63
C GLU A 38 4.75 -1.99 10.63
N ALA A 39 3.50 -1.53 10.50
CA ALA A 39 2.40 -1.96 11.35
C ALA A 39 2.14 -3.47 11.25
N TYR A 40 2.26 -4.07 10.07
CA TYR A 40 2.12 -5.52 9.88
C TYR A 40 3.22 -6.30 10.61
N VAL A 41 4.49 -5.91 10.47
CA VAL A 41 5.61 -6.67 11.07
C VAL A 41 5.70 -6.49 12.58
N GLU A 42 5.15 -5.41 13.15
CA GLU A 42 5.11 -5.19 14.59
C GLU A 42 4.33 -6.28 15.35
N HIS A 43 3.41 -6.97 14.68
CA HIS A 43 2.69 -8.11 15.24
C HIS A 43 3.54 -9.37 15.43
N PHE A 44 4.76 -9.40 14.89
CA PHE A 44 5.67 -10.54 14.93
C PHE A 44 6.88 -10.26 15.84
N PRO A 45 7.48 -11.30 16.44
CA PRO A 45 8.70 -11.15 17.22
C PRO A 45 9.86 -10.69 16.33
N ALA A 46 10.83 -9.97 16.90
CA ALA A 46 11.88 -9.26 16.16
C ALA A 46 12.65 -10.16 15.18
N ASN A 47 12.87 -11.43 15.52
CA ASN A 47 13.56 -12.41 14.69
C ASN A 47 12.76 -12.86 13.44
N GLU A 48 11.45 -12.63 13.41
CA GLU A 48 10.58 -12.97 12.29
C GLU A 48 10.27 -11.76 11.40
N ARG A 49 10.47 -10.53 11.89
CA ARG A 49 10.02 -9.29 11.21
C ARG A 49 10.57 -9.14 9.79
N ASP A 50 11.85 -9.41 9.57
CA ASP A 50 12.45 -9.34 8.23
C ASP A 50 11.82 -10.34 7.26
N SER A 51 11.63 -11.59 7.71
CA SER A 51 11.00 -12.63 6.89
C SER A 51 9.53 -12.31 6.57
N ARG A 52 8.82 -11.70 7.52
CA ARG A 52 7.43 -11.28 7.38
C ARG A 52 7.30 -10.06 6.47
N ALA A 53 8.22 -9.09 6.57
CA ALA A 53 8.30 -7.95 5.66
C ALA A 53 8.46 -8.43 4.21
N LEU A 54 9.38 -9.39 3.98
CA LEU A 54 9.63 -9.93 2.66
C LEU A 54 8.40 -10.65 2.11
N ALA A 55 7.80 -11.56 2.89
CA ALA A 55 6.60 -12.30 2.49
C ALA A 55 5.43 -11.36 2.16
N TRP A 56 5.29 -10.27 2.92
CA TRP A 56 4.29 -9.24 2.65
C TRP A 56 4.55 -8.52 1.32
N ILE A 57 5.79 -8.10 1.06
CA ILE A 57 6.15 -7.43 -0.19
C ILE A 57 5.91 -8.38 -1.37
N GLU A 58 6.32 -9.64 -1.29
CA GLU A 58 6.11 -10.63 -2.35
C GLU A 58 4.62 -10.85 -2.65
N ALA A 59 3.77 -10.89 -1.63
CA ALA A 59 2.34 -11.07 -1.78
C ALA A 59 1.61 -9.83 -2.33
N ASN A 60 2.14 -8.61 -2.11
CA ASN A 60 1.43 -7.36 -2.39
C ASN A 60 2.07 -6.49 -3.48
N ALA A 61 3.30 -6.75 -3.93
CA ALA A 61 4.01 -5.94 -4.93
C ALA A 61 3.24 -5.75 -6.24
N GLY A 62 2.51 -6.78 -6.69
CA GLY A 62 1.65 -6.71 -7.85
C GLY A 62 0.49 -5.71 -7.67
N GLN A 63 -0.15 -5.73 -6.50
CA GLN A 63 -1.23 -4.80 -6.18
C GLN A 63 -0.73 -3.37 -6.04
N TYR A 64 0.42 -3.15 -5.39
CA TYR A 64 1.03 -1.82 -5.29
C TYR A 64 1.32 -1.21 -6.66
N ARG A 65 1.86 -1.99 -7.59
CA ARG A 65 2.07 -1.52 -8.96
C ARG A 65 0.77 -1.18 -9.66
N GLN A 66 -0.26 -2.01 -9.53
CA GLN A 66 -1.56 -1.74 -10.14
C GLN A 66 -2.19 -0.47 -9.57
N GLN A 67 -2.12 -0.27 -8.26
CA GLN A 67 -2.62 0.95 -7.59
C GLN A 67 -1.87 2.19 -8.06
N TRP A 68 -0.53 2.13 -8.14
CA TRP A 68 0.28 3.21 -8.68
C TRP A 68 -0.11 3.57 -10.12
N HIS A 69 -0.28 2.57 -10.99
CA HIS A 69 -0.70 2.80 -12.38
C HIS A 69 -2.08 3.47 -12.47
N LEU A 70 -3.03 3.08 -11.63
CA LEU A 70 -4.37 3.68 -11.59
C LEU A 70 -4.31 5.14 -11.09
N GLN A 71 -3.51 5.42 -10.07
CA GLN A 71 -3.32 6.78 -9.55
C GLN A 71 -2.58 7.68 -10.55
N ALA A 72 -1.49 7.21 -11.16
CA ALA A 72 -0.76 7.95 -12.20
C ALA A 72 -1.66 8.26 -13.42
N ALA A 73 -2.54 7.33 -13.80
CA ALA A 73 -3.51 7.54 -14.88
C ALA A 73 -4.62 8.55 -14.53
N SER A 74 -4.96 8.70 -13.25
CA SER A 74 -5.94 9.69 -12.78
C SER A 74 -5.33 11.08 -12.53
N GLY A 75 -4.07 11.14 -12.07
CA GLY A 75 -3.28 12.38 -12.00
C GLY A 75 -2.93 12.96 -13.38
N GLY A 76 -2.71 12.10 -14.39
CA GLY A 76 -2.42 12.50 -15.76
C GLY A 76 -3.58 13.17 -16.52
N ARG A 77 -4.82 13.11 -16.00
CA ARG A 77 -5.98 13.76 -16.64
C ARG A 77 -6.14 15.23 -16.23
N GLN A 78 -5.58 15.68 -15.11
CA GLN A 78 -5.78 17.04 -14.61
C GLN A 78 -4.84 18.08 -15.27
N MET A 79 -3.68 17.66 -15.79
CA MET A 79 -2.71 18.54 -16.47
C MET A 79 -3.07 18.88 -17.94
N ARG A 80 -4.27 18.52 -18.42
CA ARG A 80 -4.75 18.88 -19.78
C ARG A 80 -5.99 19.79 -19.80
N SER A 81 -6.41 20.33 -18.66
CA SER A 81 -7.61 21.19 -18.58
C SER A 81 -7.35 22.62 -18.10
N THR A 82 -6.11 23.07 -17.95
CA THR A 82 -5.80 24.47 -17.55
C THR A 82 -5.15 25.32 -18.65
N LEU A 83 -5.17 24.88 -19.91
CA LEU A 83 -4.72 25.69 -21.05
C LEU A 83 -5.78 25.76 -22.16
N SER A 84 -6.92 26.39 -21.86
CA SER A 84 -7.86 26.97 -22.83
C SER A 84 -8.95 27.74 -22.07
N HIS A 85 -8.73 29.03 -21.82
CA HIS A 85 -9.39 30.15 -22.50
C HIS A 85 -9.06 31.46 -21.78
#